data_AF-A0A966M3S1-F1
#
_entry.id   AF-A0A966M3S1-F1
#
_cell.length_a   1.000
_cell.length_b   1.000
_cell.length_c   1.000
_cell.angle_alpha   90.00
_cell.angle_beta   90.00
_cell.angle_gamma   90.00
#
_symmetry.space_group_name_H-M   'P 1'
#
loop_
_entity.id
_entity.type
_entity.pdbx_description
1 polymer ?
#
loop_
_entity_poly.entity_id
_entity_poly.type
_entity_poly.pdbx_seq_one_letter_code
_entity_poly.pdbx_strand_id
1 'polypeptide(L)'
;MTTEKKADKVENKAPAKAAKPAVDADRARAAERAKALEAALGQIDKQFGAGSVMRMGEKETMAIEAVSTGALPLDIALGVGGVPRGRVVEIFGPESSGKSTLAMHIVAEAQRNGGICAYVDAEHALDPVYAAAIGVDTDNLLISQPDTGEQALEIVDMLVRSSAVDVIVIDSVAALTPRAEIEGEMGDSHVGLQARLMSQALRKLTANLNKSNTI
;
A
#
# COMPACT_ATOMS: atom_id res chain seq x y z
N MET A 1 39.34 24.81 -82.06
CA MET A 1 38.94 24.60 -80.65
C MET A 1 38.56 25.97 -80.09
N THR A 2 37.28 26.32 -80.14
CA THR A 2 36.61 27.52 -79.57
C THR A 2 35.11 27.23 -79.66
N THR A 3 34.40 27.00 -78.54
CA THR A 3 33.41 27.91 -77.90
C THR A 3 32.26 28.31 -78.85
N GLU A 4 30.96 28.16 -78.57
CA GLU A 4 30.19 28.75 -77.45
C GLU A 4 28.80 28.09 -77.25
N LYS A 5 28.23 28.36 -76.07
CA LYS A 5 26.92 27.99 -75.49
C LYS A 5 25.70 28.62 -76.17
N LYS A 6 24.56 27.92 -76.02
CA LYS A 6 23.22 28.35 -75.51
C LYS A 6 22.13 27.70 -76.36
N ALA A 7 20.95 27.32 -75.86
CA ALA A 7 20.41 27.07 -74.54
C ALA A 7 19.01 26.54 -74.88
N ASP A 8 18.64 25.34 -74.42
CA ASP A 8 17.26 24.88 -74.53
C ASP A 8 16.68 24.52 -73.18
N LYS A 9 15.47 25.05 -73.00
CA LYS A 9 14.67 25.07 -71.78
C LYS A 9 14.33 23.65 -71.34
N VAL A 10 14.70 23.31 -70.11
CA VAL A 10 14.04 22.23 -69.38
C VAL A 10 12.91 22.86 -68.57
N GLU A 11 11.67 22.53 -68.95
CA GLU A 11 10.45 22.90 -68.24
C GLU A 11 10.52 22.44 -66.78
N ASN A 12 10.53 23.39 -65.86
CA ASN A 12 10.37 23.12 -64.44
C ASN A 12 8.87 23.05 -64.12
N LYS A 13 8.26 21.88 -64.30
CA LYS A 13 6.91 21.59 -63.81
C LYS A 13 7.03 21.15 -62.36
N ALA A 14 6.83 22.09 -61.43
CA ALA A 14 6.76 21.76 -60.00
C ALA A 14 5.64 20.72 -59.78
N PRO A 15 5.89 19.59 -59.09
CA PRO A 15 4.79 18.76 -58.64
C PRO A 15 4.10 19.48 -57.47
N ALA A 16 2.78 19.52 -57.56
CA ALA A 16 1.89 20.09 -56.57
C ALA A 16 2.19 19.55 -55.16
N LYS A 17 2.35 20.47 -54.21
CA LYS A 17 2.52 20.18 -52.78
C LYS A 17 1.17 19.81 -52.17
N ALA A 18 0.69 18.60 -52.42
CA ALA A 18 -0.56 18.07 -51.85
C ALA A 18 -0.25 16.96 -50.83
N ALA A 19 0.09 17.34 -49.60
CA ALA A 19 0.13 16.44 -48.44
C ALA A 19 0.09 17.23 -47.13
N LYS A 20 -1.07 17.85 -46.81
CA LYS A 20 -1.34 18.53 -45.52
C LYS A 20 -2.71 18.34 -44.85
N PRO A 21 -3.72 17.59 -45.33
CA PRO A 21 -5.00 17.49 -44.60
C PRO A 21 -4.97 16.59 -43.35
N ALA A 22 -4.21 15.49 -43.37
CA ALA A 22 -4.33 14.44 -42.35
C ALA A 22 -3.70 14.82 -41.00
N VAL A 23 -2.56 15.54 -41.02
CA VAL A 23 -1.80 15.89 -39.81
C VAL A 23 -2.53 16.95 -38.97
N ASP A 24 -3.27 17.86 -39.61
CA ASP A 24 -4.06 18.89 -38.92
C ASP A 24 -5.35 18.32 -38.31
N ALA A 25 -5.97 17.34 -38.98
CA ALA A 25 -7.14 16.62 -38.45
C ALA A 25 -6.80 15.77 -37.21
N ASP A 26 -5.63 15.10 -37.20
CA ASP A 26 -5.17 14.32 -36.06
C ASP A 26 -4.83 15.20 -34.85
N ARG A 27 -4.25 16.39 -35.08
CA ARG A 27 -4.00 17.38 -34.01
C ARG A 27 -5.28 17.95 -33.43
N ALA A 28 -6.26 18.27 -34.28
CA ALA A 28 -7.57 18.73 -33.82
C ALA A 28 -8.28 17.65 -32.98
N ARG A 29 -8.22 16.39 -33.40
CA ARG A 29 -8.78 15.25 -32.67
C ARG A 29 -8.07 15.00 -31.34
N ALA A 30 -6.76 15.15 -31.28
CA ALA A 30 -6.00 15.06 -30.04
C ALA A 30 -6.36 16.19 -29.05
N ALA A 31 -6.57 17.42 -29.55
CA ALA A 31 -7.01 18.55 -28.73
C ALA A 31 -8.43 18.35 -28.17
N GLU A 32 -9.37 17.84 -28.97
CA GLU A 32 -10.71 17.50 -28.48
C GLU A 32 -10.69 16.38 -27.44
N ARG A 33 -9.87 15.34 -27.65
CA ARG A 33 -9.66 14.27 -26.65
C ARG A 33 -9.08 14.81 -25.36
N ALA A 34 -8.11 15.71 -25.42
CA ALA A 34 -7.53 16.34 -24.24
C ALA A 34 -8.57 17.16 -23.48
N LYS A 35 -9.38 17.97 -24.18
CA LYS A 35 -10.46 18.76 -23.57
C LYS A 35 -11.52 17.88 -22.90
N ALA A 36 -11.91 16.79 -23.55
CA ALA A 36 -12.86 15.83 -22.98
C ALA A 36 -12.29 15.12 -21.74
N LEU A 37 -11.00 14.77 -21.76
CA LEU A 37 -10.30 14.20 -20.63
C LEU A 37 -10.25 15.17 -19.44
N GLU A 38 -9.85 16.42 -19.65
CA GLU A 38 -9.81 17.44 -18.60
C GLU A 38 -11.19 17.72 -17.99
N ALA A 39 -12.24 17.75 -18.81
CA ALA A 39 -13.61 17.88 -18.32
C ALA A 39 -14.03 16.68 -17.45
N ALA A 40 -13.68 15.46 -17.85
CA ALA A 40 -13.95 14.26 -17.07
C ALA A 40 -13.17 14.24 -15.75
N LEU A 41 -11.88 14.59 -15.78
CA LEU A 41 -11.04 14.71 -14.59
C LEU A 41 -11.62 15.73 -13.60
N GLY A 42 -12.01 16.92 -14.07
CA GLY A 42 -12.63 17.94 -13.22
C GLY A 42 -13.99 17.53 -12.65
N GLN A 43 -14.79 16.72 -13.38
CA GLN A 43 -16.02 16.15 -12.84
C GLN A 43 -15.76 15.12 -11.74
N ILE A 44 -14.74 14.27 -11.93
CA ILE A 44 -14.36 13.24 -10.96
C ILE A 44 -13.88 13.91 -9.66
N ASP A 45 -12.98 14.90 -9.74
CA ASP A 45 -12.52 15.63 -8.54
C ASP A 45 -13.65 16.37 -7.81
N LYS A 46 -14.62 16.93 -8.54
CA LYS A 46 -15.77 17.59 -7.91
C LYS A 46 -16.71 16.61 -7.22
N GLN A 47 -16.87 15.39 -7.74
CA GLN A 47 -17.77 14.38 -7.19
C GLN A 47 -17.14 13.58 -6.05
N PHE A 48 -15.84 13.27 -6.14
CA PHE A 48 -15.17 12.32 -5.25
C PHE A 48 -14.05 12.94 -4.40
N GLY A 49 -13.79 14.24 -4.55
CA GLY A 49 -12.78 14.99 -3.80
C GLY A 49 -11.47 15.15 -4.58
N ALA A 50 -10.68 16.15 -4.19
CA ALA A 50 -9.39 16.45 -4.83
C ALA A 50 -8.42 15.26 -4.74
N GLY A 51 -7.78 14.91 -5.85
CA GLY A 51 -6.84 13.79 -5.93
C GLY A 51 -7.51 12.42 -6.14
N SER A 52 -8.81 12.41 -6.45
CA SER A 52 -9.56 11.19 -6.77
C SER A 52 -9.08 10.53 -8.07
N VAL A 53 -8.64 11.34 -9.04
CA VAL A 53 -7.93 10.88 -10.25
C VAL A 53 -6.85 11.90 -10.59
N MET A 54 -5.61 11.44 -10.73
CA MET A 54 -4.45 12.28 -11.05
C MET A 54 -3.52 11.56 -12.03
N ARG A 55 -2.68 12.31 -12.77
CA ARG A 55 -1.65 11.64 -13.59
C ARG A 55 -0.59 11.05 -12.66
N MET A 56 -0.12 9.85 -13.00
CA MET A 56 0.87 9.14 -12.19
C MET A 56 2.17 9.94 -11.94
N GLY A 57 2.58 10.79 -12.88
CA GLY A 57 3.75 11.67 -12.75
C GLY A 57 3.48 13.04 -12.13
N GLU A 58 2.22 13.41 -11.87
CA GLU A 58 1.85 14.61 -11.11
C GLU A 58 1.84 14.34 -9.60
N LYS A 59 1.94 13.07 -9.21
CA LYS A 59 2.28 12.71 -7.84
C LYS A 59 3.73 13.17 -7.66
N GLU A 60 3.94 14.26 -6.92
CA GLU A 60 5.22 14.42 -6.23
C GLU A 60 5.54 13.06 -5.63
N THR A 61 6.76 12.56 -5.82
CA THR A 61 7.19 11.31 -5.20
C THR A 61 7.05 11.50 -3.69
N MET A 62 5.87 11.19 -3.17
CA MET A 62 5.61 11.13 -1.74
C MET A 62 6.56 10.04 -1.30
N ALA A 63 7.65 10.45 -0.65
CA ALA A 63 8.53 9.52 0.02
C ALA A 63 7.65 8.63 0.87
N ILE A 64 7.63 7.34 0.57
CA ILE A 64 6.84 6.39 1.34
C ILE A 64 7.52 6.34 2.70
N GLU A 65 6.88 6.93 3.70
CA GLU A 65 7.39 6.86 5.06
C GLU A 65 7.39 5.38 5.50
N ALA A 66 8.47 4.96 6.15
CA ALA A 66 8.67 3.58 6.55
C ALA A 66 9.25 3.51 7.97
N VAL A 67 8.93 2.43 8.67
CA VAL A 67 9.53 2.08 9.96
C VAL A 67 10.61 1.02 9.71
N SER A 68 11.82 1.22 10.23
CA SER A 68 12.90 0.23 10.10
C SER A 68 12.47 -1.13 10.65
N THR A 69 12.94 -2.20 10.01
CA THR A 69 12.74 -3.57 10.51
C THR A 69 13.67 -3.93 11.67
N GLY A 70 14.61 -3.05 12.04
CA GLY A 70 15.72 -3.35 12.95
C GLY A 70 16.83 -4.20 12.29
N ALA A 71 16.62 -4.63 11.05
CA ALA A 71 17.57 -5.41 10.26
C ALA A 71 17.97 -4.63 8.99
N LEU A 72 19.11 -3.94 9.05
CA LEU A 72 19.62 -3.14 7.92
C LEU A 72 19.62 -3.88 6.56
N PRO A 73 20.03 -5.16 6.46
CA PRO A 73 19.97 -5.86 5.17
C PRO A 73 18.53 -5.98 4.62
N LEU A 74 17.54 -6.15 5.49
CA LEU A 74 16.13 -6.23 5.09
C LEU A 74 15.59 -4.85 4.69
N ASP A 75 15.93 -3.78 5.41
CA ASP A 75 15.54 -2.41 5.06
C ASP A 75 16.05 -2.00 3.67
N ILE A 76 17.30 -2.37 3.36
CA ILE A 76 17.89 -2.18 2.03
C ILE A 76 17.14 -3.01 0.99
N ALA A 77 16.85 -4.28 1.28
CA ALA A 77 16.15 -5.17 0.35
C ALA A 77 14.72 -4.71 0.04
N LEU A 78 14.03 -4.09 1.00
CA LEU A 78 12.69 -3.52 0.81
C LEU A 78 12.70 -2.25 -0.07
N GLY A 79 13.86 -1.60 -0.25
CA GLY A 79 14.05 -0.46 -1.16
C GLY A 79 13.43 0.87 -0.71
N VAL A 80 12.58 0.84 0.33
CA VAL A 80 11.96 2.02 0.94
C VAL A 80 12.50 2.31 2.35
N GLY A 81 13.50 1.54 2.81
CA GLY A 81 14.15 1.74 4.11
C GLY A 81 13.41 1.14 5.31
N GLY A 82 12.46 0.23 5.08
CA GLY A 82 11.71 -0.44 6.14
C GLY A 82 10.32 -0.90 5.69
N VAL A 83 9.43 -1.15 6.65
CA VAL A 83 8.02 -1.46 6.39
C VAL A 83 7.22 -0.17 6.15
N PRO A 84 6.43 -0.07 5.06
CA PRO A 84 5.78 1.17 4.66
C PRO A 84 4.56 1.50 5.55
N ARG A 85 4.45 2.75 6.00
CA ARG A 85 3.31 3.26 6.76
C ARG A 85 2.00 3.22 5.97
N GLY A 86 0.89 3.03 6.69
CA GLY A 86 -0.45 3.03 6.13
C GLY A 86 -0.78 1.79 5.28
N ARG A 87 -0.07 0.67 5.49
CA ARG A 87 -0.17 -0.56 4.69
C ARG A 87 -0.17 -1.78 5.59
N VAL A 88 -0.88 -2.81 5.15
CA VAL A 88 -0.78 -4.16 5.72
C VAL A 88 0.51 -4.82 5.26
N VAL A 89 1.24 -5.43 6.20
CA VAL A 89 2.43 -6.25 5.94
C VAL A 89 2.18 -7.66 6.49
N GLU A 90 2.57 -8.68 5.73
CA GLU A 90 2.48 -10.08 6.16
C GLU A 90 3.90 -10.65 6.33
N ILE A 91 4.17 -11.21 7.51
CA ILE A 91 5.40 -11.94 7.82
C ILE A 91 5.00 -13.39 8.06
N PHE A 92 5.38 -14.28 7.13
CA PHE A 92 5.06 -15.71 7.21
C PHE A 92 6.33 -16.56 7.11
N GLY A 93 6.25 -17.77 7.64
CA GLY A 93 7.37 -18.70 7.66
C GLY A 93 7.16 -19.85 8.65
N PRO A 94 8.06 -20.84 8.65
CA PRO A 94 8.00 -21.97 9.57
C PRO A 94 7.96 -21.56 11.04
N GLU A 95 7.55 -22.49 11.90
CA GLU A 95 7.69 -22.29 13.34
C GLU A 95 9.13 -22.03 13.73
N SER A 96 9.33 -21.14 14.71
CA SER A 96 10.65 -20.71 15.19
C SER A 96 11.57 -20.07 14.14
N SER A 97 11.04 -19.62 12.99
CA SER A 97 11.84 -18.91 11.97
C SER A 97 12.16 -17.45 12.31
N GLY A 98 11.70 -16.95 13.47
CA GLY A 98 11.92 -15.57 13.93
C GLY A 98 10.83 -14.57 13.52
N LYS A 99 9.62 -15.02 13.17
CA LYS A 99 8.48 -14.14 12.80
C LYS A 99 8.17 -13.10 13.89
N SER A 100 7.82 -13.57 15.09
CA SER A 100 7.49 -12.71 16.24
C SER A 100 8.69 -11.87 16.68
N THR A 101 9.91 -12.41 16.60
CA THR A 101 11.15 -11.64 16.83
C THR A 101 11.27 -10.45 15.87
N LEU A 102 11.07 -10.66 14.56
CA LEU A 102 11.13 -9.59 13.57
C LEU A 102 10.01 -8.56 13.79
N ALA A 103 8.79 -9.03 14.08
CA ALA A 103 7.66 -8.15 14.38
C ALA A 103 7.94 -7.27 15.61
N MET A 104 8.54 -7.84 16.66
CA MET A 104 8.93 -7.06 17.84
C MET A 104 10.08 -6.09 17.60
N HIS A 105 11.01 -6.41 16.71
CA HIS A 105 12.03 -5.44 16.30
C HIS A 105 11.41 -4.24 15.57
N ILE A 106 10.40 -4.45 14.71
CA ILE A 106 9.64 -3.37 14.08
C ILE A 106 8.94 -2.51 15.14
N VAL A 107 8.31 -3.14 16.15
CA VAL A 107 7.69 -2.44 17.29
C VAL A 107 8.72 -1.61 18.05
N ALA A 108 9.87 -2.19 18.39
CA ALA A 108 10.94 -1.50 19.09
C ALA A 108 11.46 -0.28 18.29
N GLU A 109 11.65 -0.43 16.97
CA GLU A 109 12.06 0.69 16.10
C GLU A 109 10.99 1.78 15.99
N ALA A 110 9.71 1.43 15.95
CA ALA A 110 8.62 2.40 15.99
C ALA A 110 8.60 3.18 17.31
N GLN A 111 8.69 2.48 18.45
CA GLN A 111 8.70 3.11 19.78
C GLN A 111 9.93 4.00 19.98
N ARG A 112 11.12 3.59 19.50
CA ARG A 112 12.34 4.41 19.54
C ARG A 112 12.19 5.74 18.81
N ASN A 113 11.34 5.78 17.78
CA ASN A 113 11.02 6.98 17.03
C ASN A 113 9.81 7.75 17.61
N GLY A 114 9.37 7.41 18.83
CA GLY A 114 8.25 8.05 19.53
C GLY A 114 6.86 7.58 19.11
N GLY A 115 6.77 6.49 18.34
CA GLY A 115 5.50 5.92 17.90
C GLY A 115 4.79 5.12 19.00
N ILE A 116 3.46 5.03 18.90
CA ILE A 116 2.63 4.21 19.77
C ILE A 116 2.38 2.86 19.08
N CYS A 117 2.59 1.76 19.80
CA CYS A 117 2.44 0.42 19.24
C CYS A 117 1.42 -0.39 20.01
N ALA A 118 0.79 -1.33 19.30
CA ALA A 118 -0.08 -2.34 19.88
C ALA A 118 0.29 -3.75 19.42
N TYR A 119 0.09 -4.71 20.31
CA TYR A 119 0.30 -6.13 20.06
C TYR A 119 -0.96 -6.91 20.40
N VAL A 120 -1.54 -7.54 19.37
CA VAL A 120 -2.67 -8.45 19.50
C VAL A 120 -2.11 -9.86 19.55
N ASP A 121 -1.91 -10.36 20.77
CA ASP A 121 -1.40 -11.69 21.07
C ASP A 121 -2.56 -12.67 21.05
N ALA A 122 -2.89 -13.21 19.88
CA ALA A 122 -3.88 -14.27 19.71
C ALA A 122 -3.30 -15.65 20.02
N GLU A 123 -1.97 -15.82 19.95
CA GLU A 123 -1.29 -17.09 20.30
C GLU A 123 -1.08 -17.27 21.82
N HIS A 124 -1.27 -16.21 22.61
CA HIS A 124 -1.01 -16.20 24.05
C HIS A 124 0.45 -16.59 24.37
N ALA A 125 1.38 -16.18 23.51
CA ALA A 125 2.78 -16.63 23.52
C ALA A 125 3.79 -15.49 23.75
N LEU A 126 3.31 -14.27 24.00
CA LEU A 126 4.16 -13.10 24.22
C LEU A 126 4.95 -13.21 25.53
N ASP A 127 6.29 -13.20 25.43
CA ASP A 127 7.20 -13.07 26.57
C ASP A 127 7.65 -11.60 26.77
N PRO A 128 7.19 -10.90 27.83
CA PRO A 128 7.57 -9.53 28.09
C PRO A 128 9.06 -9.37 28.47
N VAL A 129 9.69 -10.39 29.04
CA VAL A 129 11.12 -10.36 29.39
C VAL A 129 11.96 -10.36 28.11
N TYR A 130 11.60 -11.22 27.17
CA TYR A 130 12.24 -11.25 25.85
C TYR A 130 12.01 -9.95 25.08
N ALA A 131 10.77 -9.42 25.05
CA ALA A 131 10.44 -8.17 24.39
C ALA A 131 11.28 -6.98 24.91
N ALA A 132 11.38 -6.85 26.24
CA ALA A 132 12.23 -5.83 26.86
C ALA A 132 13.71 -6.01 26.48
N ALA A 133 14.21 -7.26 26.44
CA ALA A 133 15.60 -7.56 26.09
C ALA A 133 15.97 -7.15 24.65
N ILE A 134 15.02 -7.17 23.72
CA ILE A 134 15.22 -6.71 22.33
C ILE A 134 14.90 -5.22 22.12
N GLY A 135 14.54 -4.52 23.20
CA GLY A 135 14.40 -3.06 23.22
C GLY A 135 13.00 -2.52 22.97
N VAL A 136 11.97 -3.36 23.15
CA VAL A 136 10.57 -2.91 23.24
C VAL A 136 10.37 -2.19 24.58
N ASP A 137 9.71 -1.05 24.54
CA ASP A 137 9.19 -0.39 25.75
C ASP A 137 7.90 -1.08 26.16
N THR A 138 8.03 -2.06 27.06
CA THR A 138 6.92 -2.90 27.53
C THR A 138 5.94 -2.16 28.42
N ASP A 139 6.35 -1.06 29.05
CA ASP A 139 5.48 -0.27 29.92
C ASP A 139 4.45 0.53 29.08
N ASN A 140 4.85 0.93 27.87
CA ASN A 140 4.01 1.71 26.96
C ASN A 140 3.44 0.90 25.76
N LEU A 141 3.75 -0.40 25.66
CA LEU A 141 3.17 -1.26 24.63
C LEU A 141 1.72 -1.62 24.98
N LEU A 142 0.78 -1.30 24.08
CA LEU A 142 -0.61 -1.73 24.22
C LEU A 142 -0.71 -3.23 23.91
N ILE A 143 -1.31 -4.02 24.80
CA ILE A 143 -1.46 -5.48 24.60
C ILE A 143 -2.95 -5.84 24.63
N SER A 144 -3.36 -6.71 23.72
CA SER A 144 -4.69 -7.35 23.71
C SER A 144 -4.54 -8.85 23.55
N GLN A 145 -5.23 -9.61 24.39
CA GLN A 145 -5.38 -11.07 24.30
C GLN A 145 -6.86 -11.38 24.06
N PRO A 146 -7.29 -11.41 22.78
CA PRO A 146 -8.70 -11.58 22.43
C PRO A 146 -9.14 -13.05 22.53
N ASP A 147 -10.40 -13.26 22.90
CA ASP A 147 -11.04 -14.57 22.95
C ASP A 147 -11.42 -15.09 21.57
N THR A 148 -11.70 -14.22 20.59
CA THR A 148 -12.12 -14.61 19.23
C THR A 148 -11.47 -13.79 18.13
N GLY A 149 -11.40 -14.36 16.92
CA GLY A 149 -10.90 -13.67 15.74
C GLY A 149 -11.70 -12.40 15.39
N GLU A 150 -13.03 -12.41 15.57
CA GLU A 150 -13.85 -11.21 15.39
C GLU A 150 -13.47 -10.11 16.37
N GLN A 151 -13.32 -10.45 17.66
CA GLN A 151 -12.94 -9.48 18.69
C GLN A 151 -11.56 -8.88 18.41
N ALA A 152 -10.59 -9.72 18.04
CA ALA A 152 -9.25 -9.29 17.67
C ALA A 152 -9.29 -8.23 16.54
N LEU A 153 -10.02 -8.53 15.46
CA LEU A 153 -10.12 -7.65 14.29
C LEU A 153 -10.93 -6.38 14.57
N GLU A 154 -11.93 -6.44 15.46
CA GLU A 154 -12.65 -5.25 15.93
C GLU A 154 -11.76 -4.32 16.75
N ILE A 155 -10.92 -4.87 17.63
CA ILE A 155 -9.93 -4.11 18.40
C ILE A 155 -8.94 -3.41 17.46
N VAL A 156 -8.37 -4.15 16.49
CA VAL A 156 -7.47 -3.58 15.48
C VAL A 156 -8.16 -2.43 14.73
N ASP A 157 -9.40 -2.63 14.29
CA ASP A 157 -10.16 -1.63 13.54
C ASP A 157 -10.48 -0.38 14.38
N MET A 158 -10.71 -0.52 15.69
CA MET A 158 -10.84 0.60 16.62
C MET A 158 -9.52 1.36 16.81
N LEU A 159 -8.40 0.64 16.96
CA LEU A 159 -7.07 1.24 17.11
C LEU A 159 -6.66 2.01 15.85
N VAL A 160 -6.83 1.42 14.66
CA VAL A 160 -6.55 2.09 13.38
C VAL A 160 -7.40 3.36 13.23
N ARG A 161 -8.69 3.31 13.58
CA ARG A 161 -9.58 4.47 13.51
C ARG A 161 -9.25 5.60 14.48
N SER A 162 -8.55 5.30 15.57
CA SER A 162 -8.11 6.33 16.51
C SER A 162 -7.05 7.26 15.90
N SER A 163 -6.36 6.80 14.84
CA SER A 163 -5.19 7.45 14.24
C SER A 163 -4.08 7.78 15.25
N ALA A 164 -4.08 7.11 16.42
CA ALA A 164 -3.11 7.30 17.48
C ALA A 164 -2.04 6.20 17.52
N VAL A 165 -2.24 5.08 16.82
CA VAL A 165 -1.31 3.93 16.83
C VAL A 165 -0.54 3.87 15.52
N ASP A 166 0.77 3.76 15.61
CA ASP A 166 1.70 3.71 14.48
C ASP A 166 1.88 2.31 13.90
N VAL A 167 1.95 1.29 14.77
CA VAL A 167 2.18 -0.11 14.39
C VAL A 167 1.27 -1.01 15.21
N ILE A 168 0.55 -1.90 14.53
CA ILE A 168 -0.25 -2.96 15.16
C ILE A 168 0.23 -4.31 14.66
N VAL A 169 0.74 -5.15 15.58
CA VAL A 169 1.08 -6.54 15.27
C VAL A 169 -0.08 -7.45 15.66
N ILE A 170 -0.44 -8.39 14.79
CA ILE A 170 -1.36 -9.49 15.09
C ILE A 170 -0.56 -10.79 15.06
N ASP A 171 -0.38 -11.41 16.22
CA ASP A 171 0.35 -12.67 16.38
C ASP A 171 -0.58 -13.76 16.91
N SER A 172 -1.20 -14.59 16.07
CA SER A 172 -1.04 -14.69 14.62
C SER A 172 -2.38 -14.86 13.91
N VAL A 173 -2.37 -14.72 12.58
CA VAL A 173 -3.58 -14.93 11.76
C VAL A 173 -4.14 -16.34 11.94
N ALA A 174 -3.29 -17.35 12.13
CA ALA A 174 -3.72 -18.73 12.34
C ALA A 174 -4.54 -18.88 13.63
N ALA A 175 -4.23 -18.11 14.67
CA ALA A 175 -4.93 -18.10 15.94
C ALA A 175 -6.18 -17.21 15.96
N LEU A 176 -6.53 -16.54 14.86
CA LEU A 176 -7.79 -15.78 14.74
C LEU A 176 -8.98 -16.72 14.50
N THR A 177 -9.29 -17.55 15.49
CA THR A 177 -10.37 -18.53 15.42
C THR A 177 -11.73 -17.84 15.51
N PRO A 178 -12.62 -18.02 14.52
CA PRO A 178 -13.96 -17.45 14.57
C PRO A 178 -14.77 -17.96 15.76
N ARG A 179 -15.64 -17.12 16.33
CA ARG A 179 -16.46 -17.50 17.50
C ARG A 179 -17.24 -18.79 17.29
N ALA A 180 -17.82 -18.98 16.10
CA ALA A 180 -18.61 -20.18 15.79
C ALA A 180 -17.79 -21.47 15.78
N GLU A 181 -16.47 -21.39 15.56
CA GLU A 181 -15.55 -22.53 15.65
C GLU A 181 -15.14 -22.81 17.10
N ILE A 182 -15.00 -21.77 17.92
CA ILE A 182 -14.72 -21.90 19.37
C ILE A 182 -15.91 -22.48 20.13
N GLU A 183 -17.13 -22.06 19.78
CA GLU A 183 -18.38 -22.53 20.39
C GLU A 183 -18.83 -23.91 19.84
N GLY A 184 -18.26 -24.34 18.72
CA GLY A 184 -18.56 -25.63 18.07
C GLY A 184 -17.85 -26.81 18.72
N GLU A 185 -18.15 -28.02 18.23
CA GLU A 185 -17.47 -29.24 18.68
C GLU A 185 -16.23 -29.53 17.81
N MET A 186 -15.22 -30.18 18.41
CA MET A 186 -14.04 -30.58 17.66
C MET A 186 -14.41 -31.59 16.56
N GLY A 187 -14.17 -31.21 15.30
CA GLY A 187 -14.56 -31.99 14.13
C GLY A 187 -15.75 -31.41 13.36
N ASP A 188 -16.39 -30.36 13.89
CA ASP A 188 -17.39 -29.60 13.14
C ASP A 188 -16.77 -28.91 11.92
N SER A 189 -17.55 -28.88 10.84
CA SER A 189 -17.11 -28.34 9.56
C SER A 189 -17.45 -26.86 9.45
N HIS A 190 -16.45 -26.00 9.61
CA HIS A 190 -16.57 -24.54 9.44
C HIS A 190 -15.87 -24.06 8.16
N VAL A 191 -16.29 -24.60 7.01
CA VAL A 191 -15.61 -24.39 5.72
C VAL A 191 -15.44 -22.90 5.39
N GLY A 192 -14.19 -22.45 5.36
CA GLY A 192 -13.81 -21.11 4.89
C GLY A 192 -14.26 -19.96 5.79
N LEU A 193 -14.63 -20.22 7.05
CA LEU A 193 -15.14 -19.19 7.95
C LEU A 193 -14.07 -18.12 8.24
N GLN A 194 -12.86 -18.53 8.60
CA GLN A 194 -11.73 -17.63 8.85
C GLN A 194 -11.36 -16.80 7.61
N ALA A 195 -11.36 -17.40 6.42
CA ALA A 195 -11.07 -16.70 5.16
C ALA A 195 -12.10 -15.59 4.86
N ARG A 196 -13.39 -15.84 5.15
CA ARG A 196 -14.45 -14.84 5.00
C ARG A 196 -14.33 -13.73 6.02
N LEU A 197 -14.00 -14.06 7.28
CA LEU A 197 -13.74 -13.10 8.34
C LEU A 197 -12.60 -12.15 7.95
N MET A 198 -11.45 -12.70 7.55
CA MET A 198 -10.29 -11.91 7.11
C MET A 198 -10.62 -11.04 5.90
N SER A 199 -11.33 -11.58 4.91
CA SER A 199 -11.75 -10.82 3.72
C SER A 199 -12.64 -9.62 4.07
N GLN A 200 -13.52 -9.76 5.08
CA GLN A 200 -14.36 -8.67 5.55
C GLN A 200 -13.57 -7.64 6.34
N ALA A 201 -12.68 -8.09 7.23
CA ALA A 201 -11.87 -7.22 8.07
C ALA A 201 -10.87 -6.39 7.23
N LEU A 202 -10.10 -7.03 6.35
CA LEU A 202 -9.12 -6.32 5.50
C LEU A 202 -9.77 -5.27 4.61
N ARG A 203 -11.00 -5.52 4.14
CA ARG A 203 -11.76 -4.53 3.35
C ARG A 203 -12.07 -3.27 4.15
N LYS A 204 -12.35 -3.40 5.45
CA LYS A 204 -12.58 -2.26 6.36
C LYS A 204 -11.26 -1.58 6.73
N LEU A 205 -10.25 -2.37 7.10
CA LEU A 205 -8.96 -1.88 7.59
C LEU A 205 -8.19 -1.10 6.53
N THR A 206 -8.09 -1.62 5.30
CA THR A 206 -7.28 -1.01 4.23
C THR A 206 -7.65 0.45 3.95
N ALA A 207 -8.95 0.79 4.04
CA ALA A 207 -9.42 2.16 3.83
C ALA A 207 -9.01 3.12 4.96
N ASN A 208 -8.86 2.61 6.18
CA ASN A 208 -8.52 3.40 7.37
C ASN A 208 -7.01 3.47 7.61
N LEU A 209 -6.25 2.42 7.27
CA LEU A 209 -4.79 2.35 7.42
C LEU A 209 -4.09 3.48 6.66
N ASN A 210 -4.46 3.71 5.39
CA ASN A 210 -3.86 4.77 4.58
C ASN A 210 -4.08 6.17 5.19
N LYS A 211 -5.22 6.40 5.84
CA LYS A 211 -5.55 7.70 6.45
C LYS A 211 -4.89 7.91 7.82
N SER A 212 -4.66 6.84 8.56
CA SER A 212 -4.07 6.84 9.90
C SER A 212 -2.55 6.71 9.89
N ASN A 213 -1.95 6.33 8.76
CA ASN A 213 -0.54 5.95 8.63
C ASN A 213 -0.10 4.79 9.55
N THR A 214 -1.06 4.02 10.07
CA THR A 214 -0.79 2.81 10.85
C THR A 214 -0.30 1.68 9.94
N ILE A 215 0.66 0.90 10.43
CA ILE A 215 1.13 -0.37 9.84
C ILE A 215 0.33 -1.52 10.43
#